data_AF-A0A7J9JXT1-F1
#
_entry.id   AF-A0A7J9JXT1-F1
#
_cell.length_a   1.000
_cell.length_b   1.000
_cell.length_c   1.000
_cell.angle_alpha   90.00
_cell.angle_beta   90.00
_cell.angle_gamma   90.00
#
_symmetry.space_group_name_H-M   'P 1'
#
loop_
_entity.id
_entity.type
_entity.pdbx_description
1 polymer ?
#
loop_
_entity_poly.entity_id
_entity_poly.type
_entity_poly.pdbx_seq_one_letter_code
_entity_poly.pdbx_strand_id
1 'polypeptide(L)'
;MAYPSMGEAHRRITDYLNKFCDAVSYQDVASLAQLFSFSSNSPSLLSLADALNFFQDANRLIKQSDKFSEFGEILAPLFRSLQSYRLGNLVEAYHAFEKFANAFIQEFRNWESAWALEALYVIAYEIRVLAERADRELSSNGKSPEKLKGAGSFLMKVFGVLAGKGPKRVGALYVTCQLFKIYFKLGTVHLCRSVIRSIETARIFDFEEFPRRDKVTYMYYTGRLEVFNENFPAADHKLSYALTHCNPLREANIRFVY
;
A
#
# COMPACT_ATOMS: atom_id res chain seq x y z
N MET A 1 29.69 6.78 -5.18
CA MET A 1 28.99 6.02 -6.25
C MET A 1 29.23 6.74 -7.56
N ALA A 2 29.70 6.06 -8.59
CA ALA A 2 29.83 6.65 -9.93
C ALA A 2 28.41 6.93 -10.47
N TYR A 3 28.15 8.18 -10.87
CA TYR A 3 26.89 8.53 -11.52
C TYR A 3 26.75 7.76 -12.83
N PRO A 4 25.58 7.18 -13.15
CA PRO A 4 25.38 6.46 -14.40
C PRO A 4 25.60 7.41 -15.58
N SER A 5 26.18 6.90 -16.68
CA SER A 5 26.19 7.65 -17.94
C SER A 5 24.76 7.88 -18.42
N MET A 6 24.55 8.90 -19.27
CA MET A 6 23.21 9.18 -19.81
C MET A 6 22.58 7.97 -20.51
N GLY A 7 23.39 7.19 -21.24
CA GLY A 7 22.94 5.94 -21.88
C GLY A 7 22.54 4.85 -20.87
N GLU A 8 23.27 4.72 -19.76
CA GLU A 8 22.94 3.74 -18.72
C GLU A 8 21.69 4.13 -17.92
N ALA A 9 21.51 5.43 -17.63
CA ALA A 9 20.30 5.94 -17.00
C ALA A 9 19.07 5.69 -17.88
N HIS A 10 19.18 6.01 -19.17
CA HIS A 10 18.14 5.73 -20.16
C HIS A 10 17.79 4.23 -20.20
N ARG A 11 18.79 3.35 -20.29
CA ARG A 11 18.61 1.90 -20.29
C ARG A 11 17.83 1.40 -19.07
N ARG A 12 18.22 1.84 -17.86
CA ARG A 12 17.54 1.43 -16.61
C ARG A 12 16.08 1.84 -16.55
N ILE A 13 15.77 3.05 -17.02
CA ILE A 13 14.39 3.54 -17.08
C ILE A 13 13.58 2.69 -18.08
N THR A 14 14.13 2.47 -19.28
CA THR A 14 13.50 1.62 -20.30
C THR A 14 13.29 0.18 -19.81
N ASP A 15 14.27 -0.40 -19.12
CA ASP A 15 14.19 -1.76 -18.56
C ASP A 15 13.06 -1.86 -17.53
N TYR A 16 12.87 -0.83 -16.68
CA TYR A 16 11.76 -0.79 -15.75
C TYR A 16 10.41 -0.67 -16.48
N LEU A 17 10.31 0.22 -17.47
CA LEU A 17 9.08 0.39 -18.26
C LEU A 17 8.69 -0.92 -18.95
N ASN A 18 9.65 -1.62 -19.55
CA ASN A 18 9.42 -2.93 -20.15
C ASN A 18 8.92 -3.95 -19.12
N LYS A 19 9.60 -4.07 -17.97
CA LYS A 19 9.17 -4.98 -16.89
C LYS A 19 7.77 -4.67 -16.38
N PHE A 20 7.41 -3.40 -16.24
CA PHE A 20 6.07 -3.00 -15.84
C PHE A 20 5.04 -3.47 -16.86
N CYS A 21 5.24 -3.14 -18.14
CA CYS A 21 4.28 -3.51 -19.16
C CYS A 21 4.20 -5.02 -19.35
N ASP A 22 5.32 -5.74 -19.30
CA ASP A 22 5.34 -7.19 -19.39
C ASP A 22 4.60 -7.80 -18.19
N ALA A 23 4.78 -7.27 -16.98
CA ALA A 23 4.05 -7.72 -15.80
C ALA A 23 2.52 -7.52 -15.95
N VAL A 24 2.09 -6.42 -16.58
CA VAL A 24 0.66 -6.19 -16.86
C VAL A 24 0.15 -7.12 -17.98
N SER A 25 0.89 -7.23 -19.09
CA SER A 25 0.50 -8.06 -20.23
C SER A 25 0.41 -9.55 -19.89
N TYR A 26 1.34 -10.05 -19.07
CA TYR A 26 1.38 -11.45 -18.64
C TYR A 26 0.69 -11.70 -17.30
N GLN A 27 0.08 -10.67 -16.69
CA GLN A 27 -0.53 -10.74 -15.36
C GLN A 27 0.42 -11.29 -14.28
N ASP A 28 1.72 -10.96 -14.38
CA ASP A 28 2.75 -11.35 -13.40
C ASP A 28 2.71 -10.40 -12.20
N VAL A 29 1.90 -10.79 -11.23
CA VAL A 29 1.72 -10.03 -9.99
C VAL A 29 2.98 -9.97 -9.12
N ALA A 30 3.85 -11.00 -9.19
CA ALA A 30 5.05 -11.04 -8.37
C ALA A 30 6.03 -9.94 -8.82
N SER A 31 6.23 -9.82 -10.13
CA SER A 31 7.02 -8.73 -10.71
C SER A 31 6.38 -7.37 -10.42
N LEU A 32 5.07 -7.23 -10.63
CA LEU A 32 4.38 -5.95 -10.41
C LEU A 32 4.48 -5.48 -8.95
N ALA A 33 4.29 -6.39 -7.99
CA ALA A 33 4.40 -6.10 -6.56
C ALA A 33 5.82 -5.64 -6.17
N GLN A 34 6.86 -6.23 -6.77
CA GLN A 34 8.25 -5.81 -6.52
C GLN A 34 8.52 -4.40 -7.04
N LEU A 35 7.93 -4.00 -8.18
CA LEU A 35 8.11 -2.67 -8.76
C LEU A 35 7.52 -1.56 -7.86
N PHE A 36 6.55 -1.88 -7.01
CA PHE A 36 5.89 -0.91 -6.12
C PHE A 36 6.45 -0.87 -4.70
N SER A 37 7.34 -1.79 -4.32
CA SER A 37 7.77 -1.93 -2.92
C SER A 37 8.91 -0.98 -2.53
N PHE A 38 8.60 0.30 -2.34
CA PHE A 38 9.58 1.37 -2.08
C PHE A 38 10.35 1.16 -0.77
N SER A 39 9.65 0.69 0.26
CA SER A 39 10.23 0.45 1.57
C SER A 39 11.17 -0.76 1.64
N SER A 40 11.21 -1.60 0.59
CA SER A 40 12.09 -2.78 0.52
C SER A 40 13.57 -2.44 0.38
N ASN A 41 13.91 -1.20 0.00
CA ASN A 41 15.27 -0.79 -0.40
C ASN A 41 15.88 -1.73 -1.46
N SER A 42 15.05 -2.27 -2.36
CA SER A 42 15.50 -3.15 -3.43
C SER A 42 16.59 -2.47 -4.27
N PRO A 43 17.71 -3.15 -4.57
CA PRO A 43 18.77 -2.61 -5.43
C PRO A 43 18.25 -2.14 -6.80
N SER A 44 17.22 -2.80 -7.35
CA SER A 44 16.64 -2.42 -8.65
C SER A 44 15.93 -1.06 -8.59
N LEU A 45 15.15 -0.82 -7.53
CA LEU A 45 14.43 0.45 -7.33
C LEU A 45 15.37 1.59 -6.98
N LEU A 46 16.43 1.31 -6.19
CA LEU A 46 17.48 2.29 -5.91
C LEU A 46 18.22 2.69 -7.19
N SER A 47 18.59 1.70 -8.01
CA SER A 47 19.24 1.91 -9.30
C SER A 47 18.38 2.73 -10.28
N LEU A 48 17.07 2.48 -10.30
CA LEU A 48 16.12 3.28 -11.08
C LEU A 48 16.02 4.70 -10.54
N ALA A 49 15.89 4.88 -9.23
CA ALA A 49 15.76 6.22 -8.65
C ALA A 49 17.01 7.08 -8.90
N ASP A 50 18.20 6.47 -8.86
CA ASP A 50 19.44 7.14 -9.23
C ASP A 50 19.46 7.51 -10.74
N ALA A 51 18.93 6.65 -11.61
CA ALA A 51 18.76 6.96 -13.03
C ALA A 51 17.76 8.10 -13.29
N LEU A 52 16.63 8.13 -12.57
CA LEU A 52 15.62 9.19 -12.66
C LEU A 52 16.14 10.54 -12.14
N ASN A 53 17.07 10.54 -11.18
CA ASN A 53 17.74 11.76 -10.74
C ASN A 53 18.69 12.32 -11.79
N PHE A 54 19.34 11.44 -12.56
CA PHE A 54 20.25 11.84 -13.64
C PHE A 54 19.50 12.25 -14.92
N PHE A 55 18.42 11.55 -15.27
CA PHE A 55 17.64 11.75 -16.50
C PHE A 55 16.31 12.44 -16.18
N GLN A 56 16.30 13.78 -16.24
CA GLN A 56 15.14 14.59 -15.84
C GLN A 56 13.92 14.48 -16.77
N ASP A 57 14.09 13.98 -18.01
CA ASP A 57 13.02 13.90 -19.03
C ASP A 57 12.42 12.49 -19.17
N ALA A 58 12.34 11.72 -18.08
CA ALA A 58 11.79 10.35 -18.09
C ALA A 58 10.35 10.29 -18.64
N ASN A 59 9.57 11.37 -18.48
CA ASN A 59 8.23 11.49 -19.04
C ASN A 59 8.22 11.46 -20.58
N ARG A 60 9.29 11.92 -21.25
CA ARG A 60 9.41 11.79 -22.70
C ARG A 60 9.56 10.34 -23.12
N LEU A 61 10.27 9.51 -22.34
CA LEU A 61 10.39 8.08 -22.62
C LEU A 61 9.04 7.37 -22.53
N ILE A 62 8.22 7.74 -21.53
CA ILE A 62 6.84 7.24 -21.42
C ILE A 62 6.01 7.61 -22.65
N LYS A 63 6.19 8.81 -23.21
CA LYS A 63 5.44 9.27 -24.39
C LYS A 63 5.95 8.75 -25.73
N GLN A 64 7.17 8.21 -25.78
CA GLN A 64 7.81 7.76 -27.02
C GLN A 64 7.30 6.40 -27.52
N SER A 65 6.65 5.62 -26.66
CA SER A 65 6.11 4.31 -27.02
C SER A 65 4.64 4.25 -26.63
N ASP A 66 3.79 3.82 -27.58
CA ASP A 66 2.36 3.62 -27.33
C ASP A 66 2.11 2.63 -26.18
N LYS A 67 2.99 1.63 -26.02
CA LYS A 67 2.95 0.65 -24.92
C LYS A 67 3.08 1.32 -23.54
N PHE A 68 3.89 2.37 -23.44
CA PHE A 68 4.13 3.06 -22.18
C PHE A 68 3.12 4.18 -21.94
N SER A 69 2.68 4.85 -23.02
CA SER A 69 1.75 5.96 -22.94
C SER A 69 0.38 5.55 -22.42
N GLU A 70 -0.05 4.31 -22.70
CA GLU A 70 -1.26 3.69 -22.12
C GLU A 70 -1.26 3.75 -20.59
N PHE A 71 -0.10 3.54 -19.96
CA PHE A 71 0.07 3.57 -18.50
C PHE A 71 0.71 4.86 -18.00
N GLY A 72 0.74 5.92 -18.81
CA GLY A 72 1.45 7.16 -18.49
C GLY A 72 0.95 7.83 -17.20
N GLU A 73 -0.36 7.80 -16.95
CA GLU A 73 -1.00 8.33 -15.74
C GLU A 73 -0.61 7.55 -14.47
N ILE A 74 -0.17 6.30 -14.61
CA ILE A 74 0.36 5.48 -13.51
C ILE A 74 1.87 5.70 -13.37
N LEU A 75 2.61 5.61 -14.48
CA LEU A 75 4.08 5.57 -14.49
C LEU A 75 4.72 6.91 -14.15
N ALA A 76 4.19 8.03 -14.67
CA ALA A 76 4.75 9.35 -14.41
C ALA A 76 4.73 9.73 -12.91
N PRO A 77 3.59 9.64 -12.18
CA PRO A 77 3.59 9.91 -10.75
C PRO A 77 4.40 8.86 -9.95
N LEU A 78 4.48 7.61 -10.41
CA LEU A 78 5.32 6.59 -9.78
C LEU A 78 6.80 6.96 -9.83
N PHE A 79 7.30 7.37 -10.99
CA PHE A 79 8.68 7.86 -11.16
C PHE A 79 8.95 9.08 -10.31
N ARG A 80 8.02 10.05 -10.29
CA ARG A 80 8.15 11.24 -9.45
C ARG A 80 8.24 10.89 -7.96
N SER A 81 7.46 9.90 -7.54
CA SER A 81 7.46 9.42 -6.15
C SER A 81 8.79 8.75 -5.79
N LEU A 82 9.29 7.83 -6.64
CA LEU A 82 10.60 7.18 -6.45
C LEU A 82 11.75 8.18 -6.37
N GLN A 83 11.77 9.15 -7.29
CA GLN A 83 12.77 10.21 -7.34
C GLN A 83 12.76 11.02 -6.04
N SER A 84 11.59 11.49 -5.62
CA SER A 84 11.43 12.32 -4.42
C SER A 84 11.76 11.56 -3.14
N TYR A 85 11.37 10.28 -3.07
CA TYR A 85 11.70 9.40 -1.95
C TYR A 85 13.21 9.20 -1.84
N ARG A 86 13.90 9.00 -2.97
CA ARG A 86 15.36 8.86 -3.01
C ARG A 86 16.10 10.12 -2.57
N LEU A 87 15.55 11.29 -2.88
CA LEU A 87 16.09 12.59 -2.45
C LEU A 87 15.76 12.94 -0.99
N GLY A 88 14.97 12.11 -0.29
CA GLY A 88 14.54 12.38 1.08
C GLY A 88 13.39 13.38 1.21
N ASN A 89 12.76 13.77 0.10
CA ASN A 89 11.60 14.66 0.09
C ASN A 89 10.32 13.84 0.32
N LEU A 90 10.04 13.43 1.56
CA LEU A 90 9.01 12.42 1.85
C LEU A 90 7.60 12.97 1.62
N VAL A 91 7.39 14.26 1.85
CA VAL A 91 6.09 14.92 1.59
C VAL A 91 5.78 14.90 0.09
N GLU A 92 6.72 15.28 -0.77
CA GLU A 92 6.53 15.23 -2.23
C GLU A 92 6.38 13.78 -2.72
N ALA A 93 7.18 12.87 -2.16
CA ALA A 93 7.08 11.44 -2.46
C ALA A 93 5.67 10.92 -2.17
N TYR A 94 5.08 11.27 -1.02
CA TYR A 94 3.71 10.91 -0.66
C TYR A 94 2.69 11.42 -1.68
N HIS A 95 2.73 12.71 -2.05
CA HIS A 95 1.75 13.27 -2.99
C HIS A 95 1.85 12.61 -4.37
N ALA A 96 3.06 12.35 -4.85
CA ALA A 96 3.27 11.64 -6.09
C ALA A 96 2.81 10.17 -5.99
N PHE A 97 3.06 9.50 -4.87
CA PHE A 97 2.61 8.13 -4.64
C PHE A 97 1.09 8.04 -4.60
N GLU A 98 0.43 8.99 -3.94
CA GLU A 98 -1.03 9.08 -3.87
C GLU A 98 -1.64 9.24 -5.27
N LYS A 99 -1.05 10.08 -6.13
CA LYS A 99 -1.48 10.19 -7.54
C LYS A 99 -1.35 8.87 -8.30
N PHE A 100 -0.19 8.22 -8.19
CA PHE A 100 0.04 6.88 -8.76
C PHE A 100 -0.98 5.86 -8.25
N ALA A 101 -1.22 5.82 -6.94
CA ALA A 101 -2.11 4.87 -6.31
C ALA A 101 -3.58 5.10 -6.72
N ASN A 102 -3.99 6.37 -6.91
CA ASN A 102 -5.31 6.71 -7.45
C ASN A 102 -5.44 6.32 -8.94
N ALA A 103 -4.40 6.48 -9.75
CA ALA A 103 -4.43 6.01 -11.14
C ALA A 103 -4.50 4.48 -11.21
N PHE A 104 -3.69 3.78 -10.41
CA PHE A 104 -3.68 2.33 -10.35
C PHE A 104 -5.03 1.74 -9.92
N ILE A 105 -5.68 2.31 -8.91
CA ILE A 105 -6.98 1.77 -8.44
C ILE A 105 -8.09 1.96 -9.50
N GLN A 106 -8.00 2.98 -10.35
CA GLN A 106 -8.94 3.16 -11.47
C GLN A 106 -8.77 2.03 -12.50
N GLU A 107 -7.53 1.74 -12.92
CA GLU A 107 -7.25 0.62 -13.82
C GLU A 107 -7.59 -0.73 -13.19
N PHE A 108 -7.21 -0.92 -11.93
CA PHE A 108 -7.52 -2.13 -11.17
C PHE A 108 -9.02 -2.39 -11.12
N ARG A 109 -9.86 -1.35 -11.03
CA ARG A 109 -11.32 -1.50 -11.04
C ARG A 109 -11.83 -2.10 -12.35
N ASN A 110 -11.21 -1.76 -13.48
CA ASN A 110 -11.61 -2.21 -14.81
C ASN A 110 -11.20 -3.66 -15.11
N TRP A 111 -10.18 -4.20 -14.42
CA TRP A 111 -9.79 -5.61 -14.58
C TRP A 111 -10.83 -6.54 -13.97
N GLU A 112 -11.34 -7.53 -14.69
CA GLU A 112 -12.35 -8.45 -14.12
C GLU A 112 -11.75 -9.40 -13.07
N SER A 113 -10.52 -9.88 -13.30
CA SER A 113 -9.84 -10.80 -12.40
C SER A 113 -9.14 -10.09 -11.23
N ALA A 114 -8.81 -10.85 -10.20
CA ALA A 114 -8.06 -10.37 -9.04
C ALA A 114 -6.53 -10.51 -9.20
N TRP A 115 -6.03 -10.64 -10.44
CA TRP A 115 -4.63 -10.99 -10.69
C TRP A 115 -3.64 -10.02 -10.02
N ALA A 116 -3.95 -8.73 -9.95
CA ALA A 116 -3.08 -7.70 -9.38
C ALA A 116 -3.32 -7.40 -7.89
N LEU A 117 -4.01 -8.29 -7.16
CA LEU A 117 -4.44 -8.02 -5.79
C LEU A 117 -3.25 -7.87 -4.83
N GLU A 118 -2.19 -8.66 -5.00
CA GLU A 118 -0.98 -8.55 -4.19
C GLU A 118 -0.22 -7.24 -4.46
N ALA A 119 -0.24 -6.74 -5.70
CA ALA A 119 0.31 -5.43 -6.02
C ALA A 119 -0.48 -4.30 -5.31
N LEU A 120 -1.81 -4.42 -5.24
CA LEU A 120 -2.65 -3.50 -4.47
C LEU A 120 -2.35 -3.56 -2.95
N TYR A 121 -2.02 -4.73 -2.41
CA TYR A 121 -1.56 -4.86 -1.02
C TYR A 121 -0.26 -4.09 -0.77
N VAL A 122 0.68 -4.16 -1.70
CA VAL A 122 1.93 -3.37 -1.62
C VAL A 122 1.61 -1.88 -1.63
N ILE A 123 0.75 -1.41 -2.54
CA ILE A 123 0.34 0.00 -2.59
C ILE A 123 -0.29 0.45 -1.27
N ALA A 124 -1.21 -0.35 -0.71
CA ALA A 124 -1.89 -0.05 0.55
C ALA A 124 -0.92 0.01 1.75
N TYR A 125 0.11 -0.85 1.74
CA TYR A 125 1.16 -0.81 2.75
C TYR A 125 2.09 0.40 2.59
N GLU A 126 2.58 0.64 1.37
CA GLU A 126 3.55 1.68 1.06
C GLU A 126 2.96 3.07 1.29
N ILE A 127 1.71 3.33 0.88
CA ILE A 127 1.08 4.64 1.11
C ILE A 127 0.98 4.96 2.61
N ARG A 128 0.64 3.96 3.45
CA ARG A 128 0.59 4.14 4.90
C ARG A 128 1.98 4.43 5.46
N VAL A 129 2.98 3.63 5.12
CA VAL A 129 4.35 3.80 5.62
C VAL A 129 4.92 5.14 5.17
N LEU A 130 4.70 5.53 3.92
CA LEU A 130 5.17 6.80 3.36
C LEU A 130 4.46 7.98 4.02
N ALA A 131 3.15 7.89 4.26
CA ALA A 131 2.40 8.90 5.01
C ALA A 131 2.92 9.08 6.44
N GLU A 132 3.19 7.97 7.15
CA GLU A 132 3.76 8.02 8.50
C GLU A 132 5.17 8.64 8.55
N ARG A 133 5.92 8.57 7.44
CA ARG A 133 7.25 9.21 7.32
C ARG A 133 7.12 10.68 6.95
N ALA A 134 6.24 11.01 6.01
CA ALA A 134 5.94 12.39 5.62
C ALA A 134 5.38 13.20 6.81
N ASP A 135 4.50 12.61 7.62
CA ASP A 135 3.97 13.28 8.83
C ASP A 135 5.04 13.52 9.90
N ARG A 136 6.03 12.62 10.01
CA ARG A 136 7.20 12.85 10.87
C ARG A 136 8.03 14.03 10.39
N GLU A 137 8.28 14.12 9.08
CA GLU A 137 8.98 15.27 8.46
C GLU A 137 8.21 16.59 8.64
N LEU A 138 6.88 16.56 8.45
CA LEU A 138 6.04 17.74 8.69
C LEU A 138 6.11 18.19 10.15
N SER A 139 5.97 17.24 11.08
CA SER A 139 6.01 17.52 12.52
C SER A 139 7.37 18.09 12.95
N SER A 140 8.48 17.52 12.46
CA SER A 140 9.82 18.04 12.75
C SER A 140 10.05 19.45 12.21
N ASN A 141 9.33 19.82 11.15
CA ASN A 141 9.35 21.14 10.53
C ASN A 141 8.28 22.09 11.09
N GLY A 142 7.61 21.74 12.20
CA GLY A 142 6.56 22.56 12.83
C GLY A 142 5.28 22.69 12.00
N LYS A 143 5.06 21.81 11.03
CA LYS A 143 3.87 21.76 10.17
C LYS A 143 2.90 20.69 10.64
N SER A 144 1.63 20.84 10.28
CA SER A 144 0.56 19.89 10.65
C SER A 144 0.75 18.53 9.94
N PRO A 145 0.79 17.40 10.68
CA PRO A 145 0.84 16.05 10.11
C PRO A 145 -0.55 15.60 9.65
N GLU A 146 -0.80 15.64 8.34
CA GLU A 146 -2.11 15.35 7.74
C GLU A 146 -2.08 14.18 6.73
N LYS A 147 -0.90 13.67 6.36
CA LYS A 147 -0.76 12.68 5.28
C LYS A 147 -1.27 11.31 5.69
N LEU A 148 -1.15 10.93 6.97
CA LEU A 148 -1.70 9.66 7.45
C LEU A 148 -3.24 9.64 7.41
N LYS A 149 -3.88 10.80 7.62
CA LYS A 149 -5.32 10.96 7.42
C LYS A 149 -5.69 10.82 5.94
N GLY A 150 -4.91 11.44 5.04
CA GLY A 150 -5.08 11.29 3.59
C GLY A 150 -4.96 9.84 3.12
N ALA A 151 -3.96 9.10 3.62
CA ALA A 151 -3.79 7.68 3.34
C ALA A 151 -5.01 6.86 3.81
N GLY A 152 -5.59 7.20 4.97
CA GLY A 152 -6.85 6.60 5.43
C GLY A 152 -8.01 6.82 4.46
N SER A 153 -8.18 8.05 3.95
CA SER A 153 -9.20 8.36 2.95
C SER A 153 -8.97 7.59 1.63
N PHE A 154 -7.73 7.45 1.18
CA PHE A 154 -7.40 6.61 0.02
C PHE A 154 -7.76 5.14 0.26
N LEU A 155 -7.36 4.57 1.39
CA LEU A 155 -7.65 3.16 1.72
C LEU A 155 -9.15 2.87 1.86
N MET A 156 -9.96 3.85 2.29
CA MET A 156 -11.42 3.72 2.24
C MET A 156 -11.97 3.60 0.81
N LYS A 157 -11.38 4.31 -0.16
CA LYS A 157 -11.73 4.14 -1.59
C LYS A 157 -11.36 2.75 -2.08
N VAL A 158 -10.15 2.27 -1.73
CA VAL A 158 -9.70 0.92 -2.06
C VAL A 158 -10.63 -0.13 -1.45
N PHE A 159 -11.02 0.02 -0.19
CA PHE A 159 -12.01 -0.84 0.45
C PHE A 159 -13.32 -0.88 -0.32
N GLY A 160 -13.83 0.26 -0.79
CA GLY A 160 -15.04 0.32 -1.62
C GLY A 160 -14.95 -0.49 -2.92
N VAL A 161 -13.77 -0.52 -3.57
CA VAL A 161 -13.53 -1.34 -4.77
C VAL A 161 -13.49 -2.84 -4.45
N LEU A 162 -12.98 -3.22 -3.27
CA LEU A 162 -12.86 -4.61 -2.85
C LEU A 162 -14.13 -5.16 -2.20
N ALA A 163 -14.96 -4.32 -1.60
CA ALA A 163 -16.16 -4.74 -0.86
C ALA A 163 -17.34 -5.19 -1.74
N GLY A 164 -17.15 -5.27 -3.06
CA GLY A 164 -18.13 -5.81 -4.00
C GLY A 164 -18.15 -7.34 -4.02
N LYS A 165 -19.19 -7.90 -4.66
CA LYS A 165 -19.20 -9.33 -5.02
C LYS A 165 -18.13 -9.58 -6.10
N GLY A 166 -17.29 -10.59 -5.91
CA GLY A 166 -16.30 -10.99 -6.91
C GLY A 166 -15.00 -11.51 -6.29
N PRO A 167 -14.04 -11.94 -7.13
CA PRO A 167 -12.79 -12.56 -6.67
C PRO A 167 -11.89 -11.59 -5.88
N LYS A 168 -12.05 -10.27 -6.06
CA LYS A 168 -11.27 -9.23 -5.38
C LYS A 168 -11.62 -9.06 -3.90
N ARG A 169 -12.77 -9.57 -3.45
CA ARG A 169 -13.29 -9.36 -2.10
C ARG A 169 -12.36 -9.84 -1.00
N VAL A 170 -11.55 -10.86 -1.27
CA VAL A 170 -10.60 -11.42 -0.30
C VAL A 170 -9.54 -10.39 0.14
N GLY A 171 -9.33 -9.32 -0.64
CA GLY A 171 -8.45 -8.23 -0.25
C GLY A 171 -9.03 -7.21 0.73
N ALA A 172 -10.35 -7.23 0.96
CA ALA A 172 -11.00 -6.27 1.84
C ALA A 172 -10.47 -6.36 3.28
N LEU A 173 -10.17 -7.57 3.77
CA LEU A 173 -9.63 -7.74 5.12
C LEU A 173 -8.21 -7.18 5.25
N TYR A 174 -7.36 -7.34 4.25
CA TYR A 174 -6.01 -6.76 4.25
C TYR A 174 -6.08 -5.23 4.37
N VAL A 175 -6.91 -4.59 3.55
CA VAL A 175 -7.09 -3.13 3.56
C VAL A 175 -7.71 -2.66 4.89
N THR A 176 -8.67 -3.41 5.42
CA THR A 176 -9.24 -3.17 6.76
C THR A 176 -8.16 -3.17 7.84
N CYS A 177 -7.23 -4.12 7.79
CA CYS A 177 -6.10 -4.18 8.73
C CYS A 177 -5.17 -2.97 8.60
N GLN A 178 -4.97 -2.41 7.39
CA GLN A 178 -4.21 -1.17 7.21
C GLN A 178 -4.97 0.05 7.76
N LEU A 179 -6.29 0.11 7.54
CA LEU A 179 -7.16 1.15 8.09
C LEU A 179 -7.14 1.16 9.62
N PHE A 180 -7.20 0.00 10.27
CA PHE A 180 -7.07 -0.09 11.73
C PHE A 180 -5.74 0.47 12.23
N LYS A 181 -4.62 0.14 11.58
CA LYS A 181 -3.31 0.71 11.94
C LYS A 181 -3.32 2.23 11.88
N ILE A 182 -3.99 2.81 10.87
CA ILE A 182 -4.14 4.26 10.73
C ILE A 182 -5.04 4.83 11.84
N TYR A 183 -6.25 4.30 12.01
CA TYR A 183 -7.23 4.83 12.96
C TYR A 183 -6.76 4.75 14.41
N PHE A 184 -6.10 3.66 14.80
CA PHE A 184 -5.51 3.55 16.13
C PHE A 184 -4.36 4.54 16.32
N LYS A 185 -3.52 4.75 15.29
CA LYS A 185 -2.41 5.70 15.35
C LYS A 185 -2.86 7.16 15.41
N LEU A 186 -3.98 7.49 14.76
CA LEU A 186 -4.59 8.82 14.79
C LEU A 186 -5.52 9.05 15.99
N GLY A 187 -5.79 8.03 16.81
CA GLY A 187 -6.78 8.12 17.90
C GLY A 187 -8.24 8.16 17.42
N THR A 188 -8.52 7.90 16.14
CA THR A 188 -9.87 7.91 15.53
C THR A 188 -10.49 6.52 15.50
N VAL A 189 -10.36 5.75 16.59
CA VAL A 189 -10.78 4.33 16.67
C VAL A 189 -12.27 4.09 16.40
N HIS A 190 -13.12 5.10 16.61
CA HIS A 190 -14.55 5.04 16.28
C HIS A 190 -14.82 4.75 14.80
N LEU A 191 -13.91 5.15 13.90
CA LEU A 191 -14.01 4.87 12.46
C LEU A 191 -13.86 3.39 12.11
N CYS A 192 -13.31 2.56 13.01
CA CYS A 192 -13.21 1.12 12.80
C CYS A 192 -14.59 0.46 12.67
N ARG A 193 -15.61 0.99 13.37
CA ARG A 193 -16.96 0.38 13.45
C ARG A 193 -17.63 0.23 12.09
N SER A 194 -17.48 1.21 11.19
CA SER A 194 -18.09 1.14 9.86
C SER A 194 -17.47 0.02 9.01
N VAL A 195 -16.14 -0.09 9.04
CA VAL A 195 -15.40 -1.10 8.27
C VAL A 195 -15.66 -2.51 8.82
N ILE A 196 -15.67 -2.68 10.15
CA ILE A 196 -16.03 -3.93 10.83
C ILE A 196 -17.43 -4.38 10.39
N ARG A 197 -18.41 -3.48 10.47
CA ARG A 197 -19.79 -3.79 10.07
C ARG A 197 -19.86 -4.23 8.61
N SER A 198 -19.12 -3.60 7.71
CA SER A 198 -19.06 -4.01 6.31
C SER A 198 -18.48 -5.41 6.12
N ILE A 199 -17.46 -5.81 6.89
CA ILE A 199 -16.89 -7.16 6.85
C ILE A 199 -17.86 -8.20 7.45
N GLU A 200 -18.47 -7.92 8.61
CA GLU A 200 -19.27 -8.90 9.37
C GLU A 200 -20.70 -9.05 8.83
N THR A 201 -21.31 -7.98 8.34
CA THR A 201 -22.72 -8.00 7.90
C THR A 201 -22.86 -8.43 6.45
N ALA A 202 -21.83 -8.22 5.63
CA ALA A 202 -21.92 -8.58 4.23
C ALA A 202 -21.74 -10.10 4.09
N ARG A 203 -22.83 -10.80 3.77
CA ARG A 203 -22.87 -12.25 3.48
C ARG A 203 -21.98 -12.69 2.30
N ILE A 204 -21.19 -11.78 1.76
CA ILE A 204 -20.25 -12.00 0.66
C ILE A 204 -18.87 -12.41 1.18
N PHE A 205 -18.57 -12.17 2.45
CA PHE A 205 -17.31 -12.55 3.07
C PHE A 205 -17.51 -13.82 3.88
N ASP A 206 -16.71 -14.84 3.57
CA ASP A 206 -16.45 -15.94 4.49
C ASP A 206 -15.14 -15.61 5.22
N PHE A 207 -15.20 -15.53 6.56
CA PHE A 207 -14.02 -15.21 7.34
C PHE A 207 -12.90 -16.24 7.12
N GLU A 208 -13.26 -17.51 6.85
CA GLU A 208 -12.28 -18.58 6.66
C GLU A 208 -11.50 -18.47 5.35
N GLU A 209 -12.05 -17.82 4.32
CA GLU A 209 -11.36 -17.54 3.04
C GLU A 209 -10.17 -16.59 3.21
N PHE A 210 -10.12 -15.80 4.29
CA PHE A 210 -9.06 -14.82 4.47
C PHE A 210 -7.74 -15.44 4.93
N PRO A 211 -6.59 -14.88 4.49
CA PRO A 211 -5.29 -15.29 4.97
C PRO A 211 -5.17 -15.20 6.49
N ARG A 212 -4.60 -16.23 7.13
CA ARG A 212 -4.40 -16.30 8.59
C ARG A 212 -3.74 -15.03 9.16
N ARG A 213 -2.75 -14.47 8.47
CA ARG A 213 -2.06 -13.22 8.86
C ARG A 213 -3.05 -12.06 9.06
N ASP A 214 -4.00 -11.93 8.14
CA ASP A 214 -4.95 -10.83 8.12
C ASP A 214 -6.05 -11.06 9.15
N LYS A 215 -6.50 -12.32 9.32
CA LYS A 215 -7.38 -12.73 10.43
C LYS A 215 -6.80 -12.38 11.81
N VAL A 216 -5.53 -12.73 12.06
CA VAL A 216 -4.83 -12.42 13.32
C VAL A 216 -4.80 -10.91 13.56
N THR A 217 -4.45 -10.13 12.54
CA THR A 217 -4.40 -8.66 12.65
C THR A 217 -5.78 -8.07 12.91
N TYR A 218 -6.81 -8.55 12.21
CA TYR A 218 -8.19 -8.13 12.42
C TYR A 218 -8.66 -8.42 13.85
N MET A 219 -8.42 -9.64 14.34
CA MET A 219 -8.83 -10.07 15.69
C MET A 219 -8.10 -9.27 16.78
N TYR A 220 -6.81 -8.96 16.58
CA TYR A 220 -6.07 -8.10 17.49
C TYR A 220 -6.68 -6.69 17.60
N TYR A 221 -6.94 -6.02 16.48
CA TYR A 221 -7.48 -4.65 16.50
C TYR A 221 -8.92 -4.58 16.95
N THR A 222 -9.76 -5.55 16.56
CA THR A 222 -11.15 -5.61 17.04
C THR A 222 -11.21 -5.97 18.52
N GLY A 223 -10.33 -6.84 19.02
CA GLY A 223 -10.18 -7.10 20.45
C GLY A 223 -9.79 -5.86 21.25
N ARG A 224 -8.81 -5.09 20.77
CA ARG A 224 -8.47 -3.79 21.37
C ARG A 224 -9.63 -2.81 21.36
N LEU A 225 -10.42 -2.77 20.29
CA LEU A 225 -11.61 -1.92 20.23
C LEU A 225 -12.66 -2.32 21.28
N GLU A 226 -12.81 -3.62 21.56
CA GLU A 226 -13.69 -4.08 22.65
C GLU A 226 -13.18 -3.66 24.03
N VAL A 227 -11.85 -3.60 24.26
CA VAL A 227 -11.28 -3.03 25.49
C VAL A 227 -11.68 -1.55 25.65
N PHE A 228 -11.58 -0.76 24.58
CA PHE A 228 -12.05 0.64 24.58
C PHE A 228 -13.56 0.78 24.86
N ASN A 229 -14.35 -0.25 24.53
CA ASN A 229 -15.79 -0.29 24.78
C ASN A 229 -16.13 -0.98 26.11
N GLU A 230 -15.14 -1.33 26.94
CA GLU A 230 -15.30 -2.04 28.22
C GLU A 230 -15.98 -3.42 28.10
N ASN A 231 -15.96 -4.01 26.91
CA ASN A 231 -16.50 -5.35 26.63
C ASN A 231 -15.40 -6.41 26.79
N PHE A 232 -14.95 -6.60 28.02
CA PHE A 232 -13.83 -7.48 28.35
C PHE A 232 -14.01 -8.94 27.91
N PRO A 233 -15.20 -9.57 27.99
CA PRO A 233 -15.39 -10.95 27.52
C PRO A 233 -15.13 -11.10 26.01
N ALA A 234 -15.62 -10.16 25.20
CA ALA A 234 -15.37 -10.18 23.76
C ALA A 234 -13.92 -9.84 23.42
N ALA A 235 -13.31 -8.92 24.18
CA ALA A 235 -11.90 -8.58 24.04
C ALA A 235 -11.01 -9.82 24.30
N ASP A 236 -11.24 -10.53 25.39
CA ASP A 236 -10.49 -11.73 25.78
C ASP A 236 -10.52 -12.80 24.68
N HIS A 237 -11.72 -13.13 24.18
CA HIS A 237 -11.85 -14.09 23.09
C HIS A 237 -11.08 -13.66 21.82
N LYS A 238 -11.22 -12.40 21.41
CA LYS A 238 -10.59 -11.88 20.18
C LYS A 238 -9.06 -11.81 20.31
N LEU A 239 -8.55 -11.34 21.45
CA LEU A 239 -7.11 -11.22 21.72
C LEU A 239 -6.47 -12.60 21.92
N SER A 240 -7.15 -13.53 22.59
CA SER A 240 -6.71 -14.92 22.75
C SER A 240 -6.59 -15.63 21.40
N TYR A 241 -7.55 -15.42 20.49
CA TYR A 241 -7.43 -15.92 19.12
C TYR A 241 -6.18 -15.36 18.44
N ALA A 242 -5.98 -14.04 18.49
CA ALA A 242 -4.84 -13.38 17.85
C ALA A 242 -3.51 -13.89 18.40
N LEU A 243 -3.40 -14.07 19.72
CA LEU A 243 -2.22 -14.60 20.39
C LEU A 243 -1.91 -16.03 19.93
N THR A 244 -2.90 -16.92 20.01
CA THR A 244 -2.77 -18.34 19.68
C THR A 244 -2.40 -18.55 18.21
N HIS A 245 -2.91 -17.68 17.32
CA HIS A 245 -2.72 -17.81 15.89
C HIS A 245 -1.58 -16.96 15.33
N CYS A 246 -0.93 -16.13 16.15
CA CYS A 246 0.25 -15.38 15.75
C CYS A 246 1.42 -16.33 15.43
N ASN A 247 2.26 -15.95 14.46
CA ASN A 247 3.45 -16.74 14.14
C ASN A 247 4.51 -16.48 15.23
N PRO A 248 4.95 -17.51 15.99
CA PRO A 248 5.93 -17.35 17.06
C PRO A 248 7.30 -16.86 16.56
N LEU A 249 7.63 -17.06 15.28
CA LEU A 249 8.89 -16.62 14.66
C LEU A 249 8.90 -15.12 14.26
N ARG A 250 7.82 -14.38 14.52
CA ARG A 250 7.74 -12.93 14.25
C ARG A 250 7.51 -12.17 15.57
N GLU A 251 8.54 -12.09 16.39
CA GLU A 251 8.51 -11.48 17.74
C GLU A 251 7.93 -10.07 17.80
N ALA A 252 8.10 -9.26 16.75
CA ALA A 252 7.52 -7.92 16.67
C ALA A 252 5.98 -7.93 16.76
N ASN A 253 5.32 -9.02 16.34
CA ASN A 253 3.87 -9.17 16.47
C ASN A 253 3.44 -9.58 17.89
N ILE A 254 4.31 -10.25 18.64
CA ILE A 254 4.03 -10.72 20.01
C ILE A 254 4.02 -9.52 20.98
N ARG A 255 4.95 -8.57 20.81
CA ARG A 255 5.07 -7.38 21.68
C ARG A 255 3.91 -6.37 21.58
N PHE A 256 3.02 -6.51 20.58
CA PHE A 256 1.81 -5.68 20.49
C PHE A 256 0.61 -6.30 21.19
N VAL A 257 0.62 -7.63 21.43
CA VAL A 257 -0.49 -8.35 22.07
C VAL A 257 -0.41 -8.31 23.60
N TYR A 258 0.78 -8.04 24.15
CA TYR A 258 1.02 -7.77 25.57
C TYR A 258 1.07 -6.27 25.89
#